data_AF-A0AA96Q7U9-F1
#
_entry.id   AF-A0AA96Q7U9-F1
#
_cell.length_a   1.000
_cell.length_b   1.000
_cell.length_c   1.000
_cell.angle_alpha   90.00
_cell.angle_beta   90.00
_cell.angle_gamma   90.00
#
_symmetry.space_group_name_H-M   'P 1'
#
loop_
_entity.id
_entity.type
_entity.pdbx_description
1 polymer ?
#
loop_
_entity_poly.entity_id
_entity_poly.type
_entity_poly.pdbx_seq_one_letter_code
_entity_poly.pdbx_strand_id
1 'polypeptide(L)'
;MNCRETQQMIDRYLKNNLEESELQAFLDHVRECPSCYEELEIYYTIEYALGYLDNGKKGATNPTERLKEELKDKERVLHRHHLFGMFRTTVIGAALAALVICAGIQIGLVGSAEAMQTTTEGAEQTKGPAEAGTIPATAADRNELLPDAKERE
;
A
#
# COMPACT_ATOMS: atom_id res chain seq x y z
N MET A 1 -14.99 23.18 1.00
CA MET A 1 -16.43 23.46 0.98
C MET A 1 -16.69 24.92 0.60
N ASN A 2 -17.91 25.29 0.24
CA ASN A 2 -18.32 26.68 0.01
C ASN A 2 -19.21 27.23 1.15
N CYS A 3 -19.40 28.55 1.20
CA CYS A 3 -20.16 29.23 2.27
C CYS A 3 -21.58 28.67 2.44
N ARG A 4 -22.27 28.33 1.33
CA ARG A 4 -23.64 27.82 1.38
C ARG A 4 -23.70 26.45 2.05
N GLU A 5 -22.77 25.57 1.72
CA GLU A 5 -22.63 24.25 2.35
C GLU A 5 -22.31 24.41 3.84
N THR A 6 -21.38 25.31 4.18
CA THR A 6 -21.01 25.63 5.56
C THR A 6 -22.22 26.03 6.39
N GLN A 7 -23.00 26.99 5.88
CA GLN A 7 -24.20 27.50 6.55
C GLN A 7 -25.22 26.39 6.85
N GLN A 8 -25.43 25.48 5.90
CA GLN A 8 -26.34 24.34 6.07
C GLN A 8 -25.85 23.32 7.10
N MET A 9 -24.54 23.29 7.38
CA MET A 9 -23.93 22.39 8.34
C MET A 9 -23.88 22.95 9.77
N ILE A 10 -24.16 24.25 9.99
CA ILE A 10 -24.05 24.90 11.30
C ILE A 10 -24.91 24.19 12.36
N ASP A 11 -26.18 23.91 12.08
CA ASP A 11 -27.08 23.24 13.03
C ASP A 11 -26.56 21.83 13.41
N ARG A 12 -26.08 21.08 12.42
CA ARG A 12 -25.49 19.75 12.64
C ARG A 12 -24.18 19.84 13.43
N TYR A 13 -23.36 20.85 13.17
CA TYR A 13 -22.14 21.10 13.91
C TYR A 13 -22.43 21.37 15.39
N LEU A 14 -23.38 22.25 15.69
CA LEU A 14 -23.79 22.59 17.06
C LEU A 14 -24.33 21.38 17.82
N LYS A 15 -25.02 20.47 17.11
CA LYS A 15 -25.53 19.20 17.65
C LYS A 15 -24.50 18.05 17.67
N ASN A 16 -23.24 18.30 17.29
CA ASN A 16 -22.19 17.28 17.17
C ASN A 16 -22.56 16.12 16.23
N ASN A 17 -23.28 16.40 15.14
CA ASN A 17 -23.80 15.44 14.18
C ASN A 17 -23.18 15.64 12.78
N LEU A 18 -21.87 15.87 12.73
CA LEU A 18 -21.09 15.87 11.49
C LEU A 18 -20.17 14.66 11.50
N GLU A 19 -20.03 14.00 10.35
CA GLU A 19 -19.00 12.99 10.15
C GLU A 19 -17.60 13.61 10.21
N GLU A 20 -16.56 12.82 10.46
CA GLU A 20 -15.20 13.35 10.61
C GLU A 20 -14.71 14.13 9.38
N SER A 21 -15.02 13.63 8.17
CA SER A 21 -14.67 14.27 6.90
C SER A 21 -15.41 15.60 6.69
N GLU A 22 -16.71 15.63 7.00
CA GLU A 22 -17.54 16.84 6.95
C GLU A 22 -17.09 17.86 7.99
N LEU A 23 -16.79 17.42 9.22
CA LEU A 23 -16.32 18.27 10.30
C LEU A 23 -14.98 18.92 9.95
N GLN A 24 -14.06 18.18 9.34
CA GLN A 24 -12.78 18.73 8.89
C GLN A 24 -12.99 19.83 7.85
N ALA A 25 -13.74 19.51 6.78
CA ALA A 25 -14.06 20.49 5.75
C ALA A 25 -14.79 21.71 6.33
N PHE A 26 -15.65 21.50 7.34
CA PHE A 26 -16.36 22.53 8.08
C PHE A 26 -15.43 23.48 8.83
N LEU A 27 -14.50 22.94 9.61
CA LEU A 27 -13.57 23.76 10.39
C LEU A 27 -12.59 24.52 9.50
N ASP A 28 -12.11 23.90 8.43
CA ASP A 28 -11.13 24.51 7.53
C ASP A 28 -11.67 25.83 6.93
N HIS A 29 -12.89 25.79 6.36
CA HIS A 29 -13.44 26.99 5.72
C HIS A 29 -14.01 28.01 6.72
N VAL A 30 -14.54 27.61 7.89
CA VAL A 30 -14.95 28.58 8.93
C VAL A 30 -13.76 29.43 9.42
N ARG A 31 -12.53 28.90 9.42
CA ARG A 31 -11.35 29.71 9.76
C ARG A 31 -10.89 30.67 8.68
N GLU A 32 -11.00 30.24 7.44
CA GLU A 32 -10.54 31.02 6.29
C GLU A 32 -11.58 32.06 5.85
N CYS A 33 -12.85 31.88 6.22
CA CYS A 33 -13.96 32.74 5.84
C CYS A 33 -14.55 33.47 7.06
N PRO A 34 -14.24 34.78 7.25
CA PRO A 34 -14.76 35.56 8.37
C PRO A 34 -16.29 35.62 8.43
N SER A 35 -16.96 35.69 7.26
CA SER A 35 -18.42 35.73 7.20
C SER A 35 -19.06 34.47 7.77
N CYS A 36 -18.50 33.29 7.48
CA CYS A 36 -19.01 32.02 8.00
C CYS A 36 -18.68 31.86 9.49
N TYR A 37 -17.56 32.43 9.95
CA TYR A 37 -17.21 32.49 11.37
C TYR A 37 -18.22 33.32 12.17
N GLU A 38 -18.51 34.55 11.72
CA GLU A 38 -19.48 35.44 12.38
C GLU A 38 -20.87 34.80 12.44
N GLU A 39 -21.28 34.14 11.35
CA GLU A 39 -22.56 33.45 11.33
C GLU A 39 -22.61 32.28 12.33
N LEU A 40 -21.59 31.43 12.35
CA LEU A 40 -21.46 30.37 13.36
C LEU A 40 -21.49 30.95 14.79
N GLU A 41 -20.84 32.08 15.02
CA GLU A 41 -20.83 32.78 16.31
C GLU A 41 -22.22 33.25 16.74
N ILE A 42 -22.99 33.81 15.81
CA ILE A 42 -24.38 34.23 16.06
C ILE A 42 -25.22 33.01 16.47
N TYR A 43 -25.17 31.92 15.70
CA TYR A 43 -25.94 30.71 16.01
C TYR A 43 -25.54 30.09 17.35
N TYR A 44 -24.24 29.99 17.64
CA TYR A 44 -23.74 29.48 18.92
C TYR A 44 -24.21 30.35 20.10
N THR A 45 -24.22 31.68 19.94
CA THR A 45 -24.69 32.61 20.97
C THR A 45 -26.18 32.43 21.25
N ILE A 46 -26.99 32.19 20.23
CA ILE A 46 -28.43 31.91 20.39
C ILE A 46 -28.63 30.62 21.16
N GLU A 47 -27.99 29.51 20.74
CA GLU A 47 -28.09 28.22 21.44
C GLU A 47 -27.62 28.31 22.90
N TYR A 48 -26.54 29.04 23.14
CA TYR A 48 -26.03 29.30 24.48
C TYR A 48 -27.04 30.08 25.33
N ALA A 49 -27.65 31.12 24.77
CA ALA A 49 -28.67 31.92 25.45
C ALA A 49 -29.92 31.09 25.77
N LEU A 50 -30.38 30.25 24.84
CA LEU A 50 -31.53 29.35 25.04
C LEU A 50 -31.23 28.31 26.13
N GLY A 51 -30.04 27.71 26.11
CA GLY A 51 -29.61 26.76 27.15
C GLY A 51 -29.45 27.41 28.53
N TYR A 52 -29.09 28.70 28.60
CA TYR A 52 -29.01 29.46 29.85
C TYR A 52 -30.40 29.68 30.47
N LEU A 53 -31.40 30.00 29.65
CA LEU A 53 -32.78 30.19 30.09
C LEU A 53 -33.38 28.90 30.67
N ASP A 54 -33.03 27.74 30.10
CA ASP A 54 -33.56 26.44 30.51
C ASP A 54 -32.88 25.90 31.78
N ASN A 55 -31.57 26.11 31.93
CA ASN A 55 -30.78 25.48 33.00
C ASN A 55 -30.45 26.38 34.20
N GLY A 56 -30.76 27.68 34.13
CA GLY A 56 -30.62 28.65 35.24
C GLY A 56 -29.21 28.75 35.86
N LYS A 57 -28.18 28.20 35.21
CA LYS A 57 -26.83 28.07 35.75
C LYS A 57 -25.90 29.17 35.25
N LYS A 58 -25.36 29.89 36.23
CA LYS A 58 -24.43 30.99 36.13
C LYS A 58 -23.12 30.57 35.46
N GLY A 59 -22.76 31.30 34.42
CA GLY A 59 -21.39 31.53 34.02
C GLY A 59 -21.41 32.71 33.07
N ALA A 60 -21.10 33.91 33.56
CA ALA A 60 -20.97 35.12 32.75
C ALA A 60 -19.68 35.06 31.89
N THR A 61 -19.42 33.92 31.26
CA THR A 61 -18.32 33.73 30.34
C THR A 61 -18.83 34.06 28.94
N ASN A 62 -18.12 34.97 28.27
CA ASN A 62 -18.47 35.44 26.93
C ASN A 62 -18.64 34.25 25.97
N PRO A 63 -19.82 34.03 25.35
CA PRO A 63 -20.08 32.90 24.46
C PRO A 63 -19.08 32.84 23.29
N THR A 64 -18.63 34.00 22.80
CA THR A 64 -17.60 34.13 21.76
C THR A 64 -16.28 33.46 22.17
N GLU A 65 -15.84 33.67 23.40
CA GLU A 65 -14.56 33.12 23.89
C GLU A 65 -14.65 31.59 24.05
N ARG A 66 -15.80 31.09 24.51
CA ARG A 66 -16.07 29.65 24.59
C ARG A 66 -16.09 28.99 23.22
N LEU A 67 -16.73 29.64 22.24
CA LEU A 67 -16.76 29.15 20.87
C LEU A 67 -15.33 29.07 20.28
N LYS A 68 -14.50 30.09 20.47
CA LYS A 68 -13.10 30.08 20.03
C LYS A 68 -12.33 28.90 20.64
N GLU A 69 -12.55 28.61 21.91
CA GLU A 69 -11.91 27.50 22.60
C GLU A 69 -12.39 26.15 22.05
N GLU A 70 -13.70 25.98 21.86
CA GLU A 70 -14.27 24.76 21.26
C GLU A 70 -13.79 24.52 19.82
N LEU A 71 -13.69 25.57 19.00
CA LEU A 71 -13.13 25.46 17.64
C LEU A 71 -11.65 25.03 17.67
N LYS A 72 -10.86 25.55 18.61
CA LYS A 72 -9.46 25.17 18.80
C LYS A 72 -9.32 23.73 19.33
N ASP A 73 -10.21 23.31 20.21
CA ASP A 73 -10.20 21.95 20.76
C ASP A 73 -10.59 20.92 19.69
N LYS A 74 -11.66 21.17 18.93
CA LYS A 74 -12.06 20.28 17.83
C LYS A 74 -11.02 20.21 16.71
N GLU A 75 -10.29 21.29 16.48
CA GLU A 75 -9.11 21.27 15.62
C GLU A 75 -8.04 20.31 16.10
N ARG A 76 -7.72 20.36 17.40
CA ARG A 76 -6.67 19.52 17.98
C ARG A 76 -7.05 18.04 17.92
N VAL A 77 -8.34 17.73 18.04
CA VAL A 77 -8.86 16.36 17.85
C VAL A 77 -8.69 15.92 16.40
N LEU A 78 -9.07 16.75 15.43
CA LEU A 78 -8.93 16.44 14.00
C LEU A 78 -7.46 16.33 13.58
N HIS A 79 -6.61 17.24 14.03
CA HIS A 79 -5.18 17.19 13.73
C HIS A 79 -4.54 15.93 14.33
N ARG A 80 -4.94 15.52 15.53
CA ARG A 80 -4.46 14.29 16.16
C ARG A 80 -4.93 13.04 15.42
N HIS A 81 -6.18 13.00 14.97
CA HIS A 81 -6.71 11.85 14.22
C HIS A 81 -6.04 11.72 12.85
N HIS A 82 -5.84 12.85 12.16
CA HIS A 82 -5.16 12.87 10.87
C HIS A 82 -3.66 12.55 10.98
N LEU A 83 -2.95 13.07 12.00
CA LEU A 83 -1.54 12.70 12.22
C LEU A 83 -1.38 11.22 12.54
N PHE A 84 -2.22 10.65 13.42
CA PHE A 84 -2.14 9.23 13.74
C PHE A 84 -2.50 8.33 12.56
N GLY A 85 -3.52 8.70 11.78
CA GLY A 85 -3.91 7.99 10.56
C GLY A 85 -2.81 8.04 9.49
N MET A 86 -2.32 9.24 9.17
CA MET A 86 -1.21 9.44 8.24
C MET A 86 0.03 8.69 8.68
N PHE A 87 0.44 8.82 9.94
CA PHE A 87 1.60 8.13 10.51
C PHE A 87 1.49 6.62 10.35
N ARG A 88 0.29 6.05 10.59
CA ARG A 88 0.06 4.62 10.39
C ARG A 88 0.24 4.22 8.92
N THR A 89 -0.30 5.00 7.98
CA THR A 89 -0.16 4.71 6.55
C THR A 89 1.26 4.90 6.01
N THR A 90 1.98 5.94 6.44
CA THR A 90 3.36 6.20 6.01
C THR A 90 4.34 5.19 6.59
N VAL A 91 4.17 4.77 7.85
CA VAL A 91 5.00 3.72 8.46
C VAL A 91 4.82 2.38 7.73
N ILE A 92 3.58 1.99 7.44
CA ILE A 92 3.30 0.75 6.69
C ILE A 92 3.88 0.83 5.27
N GLY A 93 3.67 1.94 4.57
CA GLY A 93 4.21 2.14 3.21
C GLY A 93 5.75 2.10 3.18
N ALA A 94 6.41 2.74 4.14
CA ALA A 94 7.86 2.72 4.27
C ALA A 94 8.40 1.32 4.57
N ALA A 95 7.73 0.56 5.44
CA ALA A 95 8.12 -0.82 5.75
C ALA A 95 8.00 -1.75 4.52
N LEU A 96 6.91 -1.63 3.74
CA LEU A 96 6.73 -2.40 2.51
C LEU A 96 7.78 -2.04 1.45
N ALA A 97 8.07 -0.74 1.27
CA ALA A 97 9.11 -0.29 0.36
C ALA A 97 10.49 -0.85 0.77
N ALA A 98 10.81 -0.83 2.06
CA ALA A 98 12.06 -1.39 2.57
C ALA A 98 12.18 -2.90 2.30
N LEU A 99 11.10 -3.67 2.45
CA LEU A 99 11.10 -5.11 2.13
C LEU A 99 11.36 -5.38 0.65
N VAL A 100 10.76 -4.61 -0.25
CA VAL A 100 10.99 -4.74 -1.70
C VAL A 100 12.42 -4.40 -2.07
N ILE A 101 12.99 -3.33 -1.49
CA ILE A 101 14.38 -2.93 -1.69
C ILE A 101 15.33 -4.03 -1.17
N CYS A 102 15.08 -4.57 0.03
CA CYS A 102 15.86 -5.67 0.59
C CYS A 102 15.81 -6.93 -0.29
N ALA A 103 14.63 -7.31 -0.78
CA ALA A 103 14.48 -8.47 -1.66
C ALA A 103 15.20 -8.27 -3.00
N GLY A 104 15.13 -7.06 -3.58
CA GLY A 104 15.84 -6.71 -4.81
C GLY A 104 17.36 -6.78 -4.67
N ILE A 105 17.91 -6.37 -3.52
CA ILE A 105 19.35 -6.46 -3.24
C ILE A 105 19.79 -7.93 -3.14
N GLN A 106 19.00 -8.81 -2.50
CA GLN A 106 19.34 -10.23 -2.41
C GLN A 106 19.37 -10.91 -3.79
N ILE A 107 18.37 -10.62 -4.64
CA ILE A 107 18.30 -11.19 -6.00
C ILE A 107 19.43 -10.66 -6.88
N GLY A 108 19.74 -9.35 -6.79
CA GLY A 108 20.84 -8.73 -7.55
C GLY A 108 22.23 -9.24 -7.17
N LEU A 109 22.44 -9.60 -5.90
CA LEU A 109 23.71 -10.17 -5.44
C LEU A 109 23.86 -11.65 -5.87
N VAL A 110 22.78 -12.42 -5.83
CA VAL A 110 22.78 -13.83 -6.28
C VAL A 110 23.04 -13.96 -7.79
N GLY A 111 22.55 -13.03 -8.60
CA GLY A 111 22.82 -13.03 -10.06
C GLY A 111 24.28 -12.82 -10.45
N SER A 112 25.10 -12.20 -9.58
CA SER A 112 26.55 -12.07 -9.80
C SER A 112 27.32 -13.31 -9.34
N ALA A 113 26.72 -14.16 -8.51
CA ALA A 113 27.32 -15.41 -8.05
C ALA A 113 27.18 -16.54 -9.10
N GLU A 114 26.15 -16.52 -9.95
CA GLU A 114 26.00 -17.49 -11.05
C GLU A 114 26.81 -17.13 -12.30
N ALA A 115 27.25 -15.88 -12.47
CA ALA A 115 28.07 -15.46 -13.61
C ALA A 115 29.55 -15.91 -13.54
N MET A 116 29.99 -16.52 -12.43
CA MET A 116 31.39 -16.88 -12.20
C MET A 116 31.58 -18.37 -11.90
N GLN A 117 30.77 -19.29 -12.45
CA GLN A 117 31.06 -20.73 -12.45
C GLN A 117 30.53 -21.42 -13.73
N THR A 118 30.91 -20.93 -14.91
CA THR A 118 30.73 -21.71 -16.17
C THR A 118 31.96 -21.60 -17.09
N THR A 119 33.18 -21.52 -16.55
CA THR A 119 34.39 -21.62 -17.39
C THR A 119 35.54 -22.35 -16.70
N THR A 120 35.30 -23.37 -15.89
CA THR A 120 36.41 -24.22 -15.41
C THR A 120 35.93 -25.66 -15.23
N GLU A 121 35.52 -26.31 -16.31
CA GLU A 121 35.48 -27.78 -16.42
C GLU A 121 35.38 -28.13 -17.91
N GLY A 122 36.54 -28.11 -18.57
CA GLY A 122 36.65 -28.30 -20.01
C GLY A 122 38.01 -28.86 -20.42
N ALA A 123 38.50 -29.87 -19.68
CA ALA A 123 39.57 -30.76 -20.13
C ALA A 123 39.69 -32.00 -19.22
N GLU A 124 38.76 -32.97 -19.31
CA GLU A 124 39.12 -34.39 -19.10
C GLU A 124 38.07 -35.35 -19.69
N GLN A 125 38.32 -35.74 -20.93
CA GLN A 125 38.10 -37.06 -21.54
C GLN A 125 37.37 -38.15 -20.73
N THR A 126 36.19 -38.60 -21.20
CA THR A 126 35.76 -40.02 -21.26
C THR A 126 34.62 -40.13 -22.29
N LYS A 127 34.84 -40.78 -23.44
CA LYS A 127 34.54 -42.19 -23.75
C LYS A 127 33.10 -42.59 -23.39
N GLY A 128 32.32 -42.85 -24.43
CA GLY A 128 30.86 -43.02 -24.42
C GLY A 128 30.28 -44.22 -23.65
N PRO A 129 28.94 -44.32 -23.65
CA PRO A 129 28.18 -45.06 -22.63
C PRO A 129 28.19 -46.56 -22.85
N ALA A 130 28.22 -47.28 -21.73
CA ALA A 130 27.78 -48.67 -21.62
C ALA A 130 26.27 -48.75 -21.84
N GLU A 131 25.77 -49.82 -22.47
CA GLU A 131 24.77 -50.73 -21.88
C GLU A 131 24.59 -51.94 -22.81
N ALA A 132 24.62 -53.12 -22.21
CA ALA A 132 24.36 -54.40 -22.82
C ALA A 132 22.88 -54.76 -22.61
N GLY A 133 22.23 -55.33 -23.63
CA GLY A 133 20.93 -55.97 -23.42
C GLY A 133 20.14 -56.32 -24.69
N THR A 134 20.23 -57.59 -25.06
CA THR A 134 19.19 -58.40 -25.74
C THR A 134 19.25 -58.52 -27.27
N ILE A 135 19.43 -59.77 -27.70
CA ILE A 135 19.39 -60.34 -29.05
C ILE A 135 17.91 -60.41 -29.51
N PRO A 136 17.61 -60.33 -30.82
CA PRO A 136 17.32 -61.59 -31.51
C PRO A 136 17.88 -61.71 -32.93
N ALA A 137 18.26 -62.94 -33.25
CA ALA A 137 18.20 -63.67 -34.51
C ALA A 137 18.12 -62.88 -35.84
N THR A 138 19.04 -63.15 -36.77
CA THR A 138 18.85 -64.13 -37.86
C THR A 138 19.94 -64.01 -38.95
N ALA A 139 20.49 -65.17 -39.29
CA ALA A 139 20.84 -65.66 -40.63
C ALA A 139 21.99 -65.05 -41.48
N ALA A 140 22.67 -65.99 -42.16
CA ALA A 140 23.64 -65.91 -43.27
C ALA A 140 25.08 -65.55 -42.88
N ASP A 141 25.87 -66.50 -42.38
CA ASP A 141 26.53 -67.61 -43.12
C ASP A 141 27.53 -67.12 -44.17
N ARG A 142 28.81 -67.20 -43.81
CA ARG A 142 29.93 -67.24 -44.76
C ARG A 142 30.98 -68.17 -44.18
N ASN A 143 30.85 -69.47 -44.50
CA ASN A 143 31.94 -70.41 -44.36
C ASN A 143 32.44 -70.85 -45.74
N GLU A 144 33.75 -70.90 -45.86
CA GLU A 144 34.49 -71.31 -47.04
C GLU A 144 34.31 -72.80 -47.32
N LEU A 145 34.12 -73.20 -48.59
CA LEU A 145 34.78 -74.40 -49.13
C LEU A 145 34.70 -74.55 -50.66
N LEU A 146 35.88 -74.42 -51.27
CA LEU A 146 36.44 -75.13 -52.44
C LEU A 146 35.97 -74.84 -53.90
N PRO A 147 36.88 -75.13 -54.88
CA PRO A 147 36.99 -74.49 -56.19
C PRO A 147 36.36 -75.34 -57.30
N ASP A 148 36.28 -74.79 -58.52
CA ASP A 148 36.80 -75.49 -59.71
C ASP A 148 36.80 -74.61 -60.96
N ALA A 149 37.68 -75.02 -61.87
CA ALA A 149 38.05 -74.43 -63.14
C ALA A 149 36.89 -74.23 -64.14
N LYS A 150 37.15 -73.41 -65.20
CA LYS A 150 37.23 -73.86 -66.61
C LYS A 150 36.84 -72.75 -67.63
N GLU A 151 37.84 -72.40 -68.46
CA GLU A 151 37.84 -72.08 -69.91
C GLU A 151 36.95 -70.99 -70.57
N ARG A 152 37.60 -70.33 -71.57
CA ARG A 152 37.08 -69.72 -72.82
C ARG A 152 36.33 -68.39 -72.67
N GLU A 153 36.55 -67.35 -73.49
CA GLU A 153 37.14 -67.17 -74.83
C GLU A 153 38.01 -65.91 -74.91
#